data_AF-A0A661W940-F1
#
_entry.id   AF-A0A661W940-F1
#
_cell.length_a   1.000
_cell.length_b   1.000
_cell.length_c   1.000
_cell.angle_alpha   90.00
_cell.angle_beta   90.00
_cell.angle_gamma   90.00
#
_symmetry.space_group_name_H-M   'P 1'
#
loop_
_entity.id
_entity.type
_entity.pdbx_description
1 polymer ?
#
loop_
_entity_poly.entity_id
_entity_poly.type
_entity_poly.pdbx_seq_one_letter_code
_entity_poly.pdbx_strand_id
1 'polypeptide(L)'
;TKRFEERITDPRKHWKLSPMDLESHRRWYDYSKTKDRMFAETDTKASPWHVIDGDNKKRARLNCISHILATIPYKSIKTKKVKMPARQDSDGYKAPDYPYKWVNNY
;
A
#
# COMPACT_ATOMS: atom_id res chain seq x y z
N THR A 1 -6.37 17.55 7.20
CA THR A 1 -7.46 17.48 8.19
C THR A 1 -7.78 16.04 8.59
N LYS A 2 -8.61 15.22 7.94
CA LYS A 2 -8.93 13.84 8.43
C LYS A 2 -7.72 12.89 8.61
N ARG A 3 -6.77 12.88 7.66
CA ARG A 3 -5.57 12.02 7.75
C ARG A 3 -4.59 12.44 8.85
N PHE A 4 -4.53 13.73 9.16
CA PHE A 4 -3.68 14.23 10.22
C PHE A 4 -4.28 13.88 11.58
N GLU A 5 -5.58 14.08 11.75
CA GLU A 5 -6.33 13.65 12.95
C GLU A 5 -6.19 12.15 13.21
N GLU A 6 -6.30 11.30 12.18
CA GLU A 6 -6.06 9.85 12.31
C GLU A 6 -4.64 9.50 12.78
N ARG A 7 -3.62 10.30 12.40
CA ARG A 7 -2.24 10.07 12.85
C ARG A 7 -1.98 10.59 14.26
N ILE A 8 -2.70 11.64 14.67
CA ILE A 8 -2.63 12.20 16.03
C ILE A 8 -3.28 11.22 17.01
N THR A 9 -4.41 10.63 16.64
CA THR A 9 -5.21 9.77 17.52
C THR A 9 -4.82 8.28 17.52
N ASP A 10 -4.22 7.75 16.45
CA ASP A 10 -3.77 6.34 16.38
C ASP A 10 -2.27 6.21 16.75
N PRO A 11 -1.92 5.63 17.92
CA PRO A 11 -0.53 5.52 18.38
C PRO A 11 0.39 4.78 17.39
N ARG A 12 -0.15 3.84 16.60
CA ARG A 12 0.62 3.06 15.61
C ARG A 12 1.04 3.88 14.40
N LYS A 13 0.44 5.06 14.20
CA LYS A 13 0.70 5.96 13.07
C LYS A 13 1.40 7.24 13.50
N HIS A 14 1.57 7.47 14.79
CA HIS A 14 2.09 8.72 15.36
C HIS A 14 3.49 9.06 14.85
N TRP A 15 4.36 8.05 14.69
CA TRP A 15 5.71 8.21 14.15
C TRP A 15 5.77 8.82 12.73
N LYS A 16 4.64 8.83 12.00
CA LYS A 16 4.52 9.44 10.67
C LYS A 16 4.20 10.95 10.72
N LEU A 17 4.19 11.54 11.91
CA LEU A 17 4.03 12.97 12.11
C LEU A 17 5.39 13.59 12.43
N SER A 18 5.71 14.64 11.70
CA SER A 18 6.85 15.51 11.92
C SER A 18 6.38 16.95 12.15
N PRO A 19 7.19 17.81 12.78
CA PRO A 19 6.86 19.24 12.87
C PRO A 19 6.61 19.88 11.50
N MET A 20 7.31 19.41 10.47
CA MET A 20 7.17 19.89 9.09
C MET A 20 5.79 19.58 8.49
N ASP A 21 5.13 18.50 8.91
CA ASP A 21 3.79 18.17 8.43
C ASP A 21 2.77 19.26 8.82
N LEU A 22 2.90 19.86 10.01
CA LEU A 22 2.02 20.95 10.46
C LEU A 22 2.27 22.24 9.67
N GLU A 23 3.54 22.57 9.44
CA GLU A 23 3.91 23.70 8.59
C GLU A 23 3.44 23.50 7.15
N SER A 24 3.52 22.28 6.62
CA SER A 24 3.03 21.94 5.29
C SER A 24 1.52 22.15 5.15
N HIS A 25 0.76 21.85 6.21
CA HIS A 25 -0.67 22.10 6.26
C HIS A 25 -0.98 23.60 6.27
N ARG A 26 -0.22 24.38 7.06
CA ARG A 26 -0.36 25.85 7.10
C ARG A 26 -0.04 26.49 5.75
N ARG A 27 0.95 25.97 5.02
CA ARG A 27 1.45 26.50 3.73
C ARG A 27 0.83 25.81 2.51
N TRP A 28 -0.39 25.30 2.63
CA TRP A 28 -1.07 24.55 1.58
C TRP A 28 -0.99 25.20 0.19
N TYR A 29 -1.27 26.51 0.12
CA TYR A 29 -1.25 27.24 -1.15
C TYR A 29 0.16 27.49 -1.69
N ASP A 30 1.16 27.66 -0.84
CA ASP A 30 2.56 27.80 -1.26
C ASP A 30 3.07 26.51 -1.91
N TYR A 31 2.73 25.36 -1.32
CA TYR A 31 3.00 24.05 -1.92
C TYR A 31 2.24 23.85 -3.23
N SER A 32 0.99 24.28 -3.28
CA SER A 32 0.17 24.17 -4.51
C SER A 32 0.79 24.96 -5.66
N LYS A 33 1.17 26.23 -5.41
CA LYS A 33 1.84 27.08 -6.41
C LYS A 33 3.18 26.50 -6.86
N THR A 34 3.96 25.97 -5.92
CA THR A 34 5.25 25.34 -6.24
C THR A 34 5.07 24.07 -7.07
N LYS A 35 4.06 23.26 -6.75
CA LYS A 35 3.68 22.06 -7.52
C LYS A 35 3.23 22.42 -8.94
N ASP A 36 2.43 23.47 -9.11
CA ASP A 36 2.02 23.93 -10.44
C ASP A 36 3.21 24.42 -11.27
N ARG A 37 4.14 25.19 -10.67
CA ARG A 37 5.39 25.59 -11.32
C ARG A 37 6.25 24.39 -11.71
N MET A 38 6.39 23.40 -10.83
CA MET A 38 7.13 22.18 -11.12
C MET A 38 6.57 21.47 -12.36
N PHE A 39 5.24 21.32 -12.47
CA PHE A 39 4.63 20.72 -13.65
C PHE A 39 4.90 21.52 -14.91
N ALA A 40 4.72 22.85 -14.87
CA ALA A 40 4.94 23.70 -16.03
C ALA A 40 6.37 23.62 -16.60
N GLU A 41 7.38 23.45 -15.73
CA GLU A 41 8.79 23.46 -16.11
C GLU A 41 9.35 22.07 -16.45
N THR A 42 8.79 21.00 -15.85
CA THR A 42 9.40 19.66 -15.90
C THR A 42 8.55 18.59 -16.59
N ASP A 43 7.29 18.89 -16.91
CA ASP A 43 6.44 17.99 -17.68
C ASP A 43 6.84 18.02 -19.16
N THR A 44 7.55 16.97 -19.61
CA THR A 44 8.07 16.88 -20.97
C THR A 44 7.60 15.60 -21.65
N LYS A 45 7.59 15.57 -22.98
CA LYS A 45 7.19 14.37 -23.74
C LYS A 45 8.07 13.14 -23.43
N ALA A 46 9.34 13.36 -23.11
CA ALA A 46 10.26 12.28 -22.77
C ALA A 46 10.06 11.77 -21.32
N SER A 47 9.60 12.65 -20.42
CA SER A 47 9.39 12.35 -19.00
C SER A 47 8.10 13.01 -18.52
N PRO A 48 6.93 12.44 -18.88
CA PRO A 48 5.65 13.04 -18.55
C PRO A 48 5.28 12.85 -17.08
N TRP A 49 4.62 13.85 -16.49
CA TRP A 49 3.98 13.74 -15.19
C TRP A 49 2.57 13.16 -15.33
N HIS A 50 2.25 12.15 -14.52
CA HIS A 50 0.90 11.58 -14.43
C HIS A 50 0.28 11.86 -13.07
N VAL A 51 -0.89 12.51 -13.06
CA VAL A 51 -1.62 12.84 -11.82
C VAL A 51 -2.61 11.73 -11.47
N ILE A 52 -2.59 11.28 -10.22
CA ILE A 52 -3.49 10.25 -9.69
C ILE A 52 -4.24 10.84 -8.48
N ASP A 53 -5.56 10.77 -8.50
CA ASP A 53 -6.38 11.10 -7.34
C ASP A 53 -6.10 10.13 -6.18
N GLY A 54 -5.58 10.69 -5.10
CA GLY A 54 -5.13 9.97 -3.91
C GLY A 54 -6.16 9.86 -2.80
N ASP A 55 -7.37 10.42 -2.91
CA ASP A 55 -8.33 10.46 -1.80
C ASP A 55 -8.76 9.06 -1.37
N ASN A 56 -9.11 8.21 -2.33
CA ASN A 56 -9.30 6.77 -2.11
C ASN A 56 -7.99 5.99 -2.31
N LYS A 57 -7.30 5.69 -1.20
CA LYS A 57 -6.01 4.97 -1.20
C LYS A 57 -6.03 3.65 -1.98
N LYS A 58 -7.13 2.87 -1.95
CA LYS A 58 -7.18 1.58 -2.65
C LYS A 58 -7.28 1.79 -4.17
N ARG A 59 -8.14 2.72 -4.62
CA ARG A 59 -8.29 3.05 -6.04
C ARG A 59 -7.02 3.69 -6.61
N ALA A 60 -6.42 4.63 -5.87
CA ALA A 60 -5.17 5.27 -6.28
C ALA A 60 -4.05 4.25 -6.55
N ARG A 61 -3.90 3.24 -5.67
CA ARG A 61 -2.91 2.16 -5.84
C ARG A 61 -3.19 1.29 -7.07
N LEU A 62 -4.44 0.88 -7.26
CA LEU A 62 -4.83 0.08 -8.43
C LEU A 62 -4.61 0.86 -9.74
N ASN A 63 -4.99 2.14 -9.77
CA ASN A 63 -4.79 2.99 -10.94
C ASN A 63 -3.30 3.18 -11.25
N CYS A 64 -2.47 3.42 -10.24
CA CYS A 64 -1.02 3.53 -10.41
C CYS A 64 -0.40 2.25 -11.00
N ILE A 65 -0.73 1.09 -10.43
CA ILE A 65 -0.25 -0.21 -10.91
C ILE A 65 -0.73 -0.45 -12.35
N SER A 66 -2.01 -0.18 -12.62
CA SER A 66 -2.60 -0.35 -13.96
C SER A 66 -1.92 0.54 -14.99
N HIS A 67 -1.62 1.80 -14.65
CA HIS A 67 -0.92 2.73 -15.54
C HIS A 67 0.47 2.24 -15.91
N ILE A 68 1.24 1.80 -14.91
CA ILE A 68 2.59 1.26 -15.13
C ILE A 68 2.55 0.02 -16.02
N LEU A 69 1.64 -0.93 -15.74
CA LEU A 69 1.50 -2.16 -16.52
C LEU A 69 1.02 -1.90 -17.96
N ALA A 70 0.19 -0.87 -18.18
CA ALA A 70 -0.23 -0.48 -19.52
C ALA A 70 0.89 0.18 -20.32
N THR A 71 1.84 0.83 -19.65
CA THR A 71 2.93 1.58 -20.29
C THR A 71 4.13 0.70 -20.64
N ILE A 72 4.42 -0.32 -19.83
CA ILE A 72 5.58 -1.19 -20.02
C ILE A 72 5.14 -2.50 -20.66
N PRO A 73 5.61 -2.86 -21.88
CA PRO A 73 5.29 -4.14 -22.48
C PRO A 73 5.78 -5.30 -21.61
N TYR A 74 4.87 -6.14 -21.14
CA TYR A 74 5.19 -7.33 -20.36
C TYR A 74 4.49 -8.56 -20.92
N LYS A 75 5.04 -9.75 -20.63
CA LYS A 75 4.45 -11.04 -21.00
C LYS A 75 3.98 -11.76 -19.75
N SER A 76 2.82 -12.42 -19.86
CA SER A 76 2.34 -13.29 -18.79
C SER A 76 3.26 -14.51 -18.65
N ILE A 77 3.78 -14.72 -17.45
CA ILE A 77 4.57 -15.91 -17.12
C ILE A 77 3.58 -16.99 -16.67
N LYS A 78 3.62 -18.17 -17.30
CA LYS A 78 2.84 -19.31 -16.83
C LYS A 78 3.37 -19.75 -15.46
N THR A 79 2.62 -19.49 -14.41
CA THR A 79 2.91 -20.05 -13.09
C THR A 79 2.57 -21.54 -13.09
N LYS A 80 3.49 -22.38 -12.62
CA LYS A 80 3.18 -23.80 -12.40
C LYS A 80 2.12 -23.87 -11.30
N LYS A 81 0.95 -24.44 -11.61
CA LYS A 81 -0.07 -24.72 -10.58
C LYS A 81 0.54 -25.69 -9.56
N VAL A 82 0.85 -25.18 -8.37
CA VAL A 82 1.26 -26.02 -7.25
C VAL A 82 0.02 -26.80 -6.82
N LYS A 83 0.02 -28.12 -7.01
CA LYS A 83 -0.97 -29.00 -6.40
C LYS A 83 -0.43 -29.39 -5.03
N MET A 84 -1.24 -29.19 -3.99
CA MET A 84 -0.91 -29.75 -2.68
C MET A 84 -0.92 -31.28 -2.82
N PRO A 85 0.13 -32.00 -2.38
CA PRO A 85 0.07 -33.45 -2.32
C PRO A 85 -1.04 -33.87 -1.37
N ALA A 86 -1.56 -35.10 -1.55
CA ALA A 86 -2.41 -35.70 -0.55
C ALA A 86 -1.65 -35.78 0.79
N ARG A 87 -2.35 -35.59 1.90
CA ARG A 87 -1.77 -35.82 3.23
C ARG A 87 -1.38 -37.30 3.33
N GLN A 88 -0.24 -37.60 3.94
CA GLN A 88 0.12 -38.97 4.27
C GLN A 88 -0.93 -39.61 5.19
N ASP A 89 -1.07 -40.93 5.09
CA ASP A 89 -1.89 -41.69 6.03
C ASP A 89 -1.37 -41.52 7.46
N SER A 90 -2.24 -41.72 8.45
CA SER A 90 -1.85 -41.55 9.85
C SER A 90 -0.79 -42.54 10.31
N ASP A 91 -0.54 -43.65 9.59
CA ASP A 91 0.43 -44.70 9.94
C ASP A 91 0.37 -45.09 11.43
N GLY A 92 -0.86 -45.25 11.95
CA GLY A 92 -1.09 -45.58 13.36
C GLY A 92 -0.85 -44.43 14.35
N TYR A 93 -0.51 -43.23 13.90
CA TYR A 93 -0.36 -42.04 14.74
C TYR A 93 -1.64 -41.77 15.53
N LYS A 94 -1.50 -41.81 16.85
CA LYS A 94 -2.48 -41.30 17.81
C LYS A 94 -1.89 -40.04 18.41
N ALA A 95 -2.63 -38.93 18.33
CA ALA A 95 -2.21 -37.72 19.02
C ALA A 95 -2.05 -38.03 20.52
N PRO A 96 -0.95 -37.62 21.16
CA PRO A 96 -0.81 -37.78 22.60
C PRO A 96 -1.90 -36.99 23.31
N ASP A 97 -2.42 -37.53 24.41
CA ASP A 97 -3.34 -36.83 25.30
C ASP A 97 -2.57 -35.78 26.11
N TYR A 98 -2.09 -34.75 25.41
CA TYR A 98 -1.34 -33.65 25.98
C TYR A 98 -2.30 -32.52 26.30
N PRO A 99 -2.28 -31.95 27.52
CA PRO A 99 -3.15 -30.85 27.91
C PRO A 99 -2.69 -29.54 27.25
N TYR A 100 -3.02 -29.38 25.96
CA TYR A 100 -2.73 -28.15 25.22
C TYR A 100 -3.46 -26.97 25.86
N LYS A 101 -2.72 -25.89 26.10
CA LYS A 101 -3.28 -24.61 26.51
C LYS A 101 -3.78 -23.88 25.25
N TRP A 102 -5.07 -24.04 24.95
CA TRP A 102 -5.70 -23.36 23.83
C TRP A 102 -5.95 -21.89 24.17
N VAL A 103 -5.58 -21.00 23.25
CA VAL A 103 -5.99 -19.60 23.32
C VAL A 103 -7.35 -19.50 22.63
N ASN A 104 -8.36 -18.99 23.34
CA ASN A 104 -9.68 -18.75 22.74
C ASN A 104 -9.56 -17.68 21.64
N ASN A 105 -10.05 -18.00 20.45
CA ASN A 105 -10.22 -17.00 19.40
C ASN A 105 -11.40 -16.09 19.75
N TYR A 106 -11.23 -14.78 19.54
CA TYR A 106 -12.24 -13.73 19.75
C TYR A 106 -13.35 -13.78 18.72
#